data_AF-A0A7C9LAK0-F1
#
_entry.id   AF-A0A7C9LAK0-F1
#
_cell.length_a   1.000
_cell.length_b   1.000
_cell.length_c   1.000
_cell.angle_alpha   90.00
_cell.angle_beta   90.00
_cell.angle_gamma   90.00
#
_symmetry.space_group_name_H-M   'P 1'
#
loop_
_entity.id
_entity.type
_entity.pdbx_description
1 polymer ?
#
loop_
_entity_poly.entity_id
_entity_poly.type
_entity_poly.pdbx_seq_one_letter_code
_entity_poly.pdbx_strand_id
1 'polypeptide(L)' 'MKYKNVAELINKWESLMGKEQTLCRLRAMRNYAVECLKEHPHEKCADALDDNMCLLEAVVAEAEALLQ' A
#
# COMPACT_ATOMS: atom_id res chain seq x y z
N MET A 1 -16.10 7.35 2.54
CA MET A 1 -15.22 6.32 1.93
C MET A 1 -16.07 5.36 1.10
N LYS A 2 -15.59 4.93 -0.07
CA LYS A 2 -16.31 3.99 -0.97
C LYS A 2 -16.25 2.52 -0.49
N TYR A 3 -15.29 2.18 0.36
CA TYR A 3 -15.07 0.85 0.93
C TYR A 3 -15.21 0.92 2.45
N LYS A 4 -15.78 -0.11 3.08
CA LYS A 4 -16.02 -0.13 4.53
C LYS A 4 -14.79 -0.51 5.33
N ASN A 5 -13.88 -1.27 4.74
CA ASN A 5 -12.62 -1.70 5.34
C ASN A 5 -11.57 -2.00 4.26
N VAL A 6 -10.35 -2.30 4.70
CA VAL A 6 -9.21 -2.63 3.83
C VAL A 6 -9.44 -3.92 3.04
N ALA A 7 -10.08 -4.93 3.64
CA ALA A 7 -10.42 -6.18 2.96
C ALA A 7 -11.35 -5.97 1.74
N GLU A 8 -12.37 -5.12 1.86
CA GLU A 8 -13.25 -4.78 0.74
C GLU A 8 -12.49 -4.06 -0.40
N LEU A 9 -11.52 -3.22 -0.07
CA LEU A 9 -10.65 -2.57 -1.05
C LEU A 9 -9.77 -3.61 -1.78
N ILE A 10 -9.12 -4.50 -1.01
CA ILE A 10 -8.25 -5.55 -1.54
C ILE A 10 -9.04 -6.50 -2.46
N ASN A 11 -10.20 -6.99 -2.01
CA ASN A 11 -11.09 -7.83 -2.82
C ASN A 11 -11.49 -7.13 -4.13
N LYS A 12 -11.71 -5.81 -4.08
CA LYS A 12 -12.01 -5.06 -5.30
C LYS A 12 -10.82 -5.04 -6.26
N TRP A 13 -9.60 -4.85 -5.76
CA TRP A 13 -8.39 -4.85 -6.58
C TRP A 13 -8.10 -6.22 -7.16
N GLU A 14 -8.23 -7.28 -6.35
CA GLU A 14 -8.13 -8.66 -6.78
C GLU A 14 -9.12 -8.95 -7.92
N SER A 15 -10.39 -8.54 -7.79
CA SER A 15 -11.40 -8.76 -8.84
C SER A 15 -11.08 -8.08 -10.17
N LEU A 16 -10.26 -7.02 -10.16
CA LEU A 16 -9.91 -6.24 -11.35
C LEU A 16 -8.60 -6.70 -12.00
N MET A 17 -7.62 -7.13 -11.19
CA MET A 17 -6.25 -7.38 -11.65
C MET A 17 -5.77 -8.82 -11.41
N GLY A 18 -6.48 -9.60 -10.58
CA GLY A 18 -6.03 -10.89 -10.08
C GLY A 18 -5.14 -10.78 -8.83
N LYS A 19 -4.99 -11.91 -8.13
CA LYS A 19 -4.24 -12.01 -6.86
C LYS A 19 -2.78 -11.55 -6.98
N GLU A 20 -2.03 -12.18 -7.88
CA GLU A 20 -0.60 -11.93 -8.05
C GLU A 20 -0.32 -10.46 -8.41
N GLN A 21 -1.09 -9.92 -9.37
CA GLN A 21 -0.92 -8.55 -9.81
C GLN A 21 -1.28 -7.54 -8.71
N THR A 22 -2.29 -7.84 -7.90
CA THR A 22 -2.69 -7.01 -6.75
C THR A 22 -1.58 -6.95 -5.71
N LEU A 23 -1.01 -8.09 -5.33
CA LEU A 23 0.13 -8.16 -4.41
C LEU A 23 1.36 -7.44 -4.97
N CYS A 24 1.67 -7.66 -6.26
CA CYS A 24 2.79 -7.00 -6.94
C CYS A 24 2.64 -5.47 -6.89
N ARG A 25 1.45 -4.95 -7.21
CA ARG A 25 1.15 -3.51 -7.18
C ARG A 25 1.32 -2.93 -5.78
N LEU A 26 0.78 -3.57 -4.75
CA LEU A 26 0.86 -3.11 -3.36
C LEU A 26 2.31 -3.08 -2.85
N ARG A 27 3.07 -4.14 -3.10
CA ARG A 27 4.49 -4.20 -2.75
C ARG A 27 5.30 -3.12 -3.48
N ALA A 28 5.01 -2.88 -4.76
CA ALA A 28 5.65 -1.82 -5.53
C ALA A 28 5.33 -0.43 -4.96
N MET A 29 4.07 -0.17 -4.56
CA MET A 29 3.70 1.09 -3.92
C MET A 29 4.44 1.30 -2.60
N ARG A 30 4.55 0.28 -1.75
CA ARG A 30 5.35 0.32 -0.52
C ARG A 30 6.82 0.62 -0.82
N ASN A 31 7.42 -0.12 -1.74
CA ASN A 31 8.84 0.07 -2.07
C ASN A 31 9.10 1.49 -2.60
N TYR A 32 8.24 1.99 -3.48
CA TYR A 32 8.33 3.35 -3.99
C TYR A 32 8.23 4.39 -2.87
N ALA A 33 7.30 4.24 -1.92
CA ALA A 33 7.19 5.15 -0.78
C ALA A 33 8.46 5.16 0.08
N VAL A 34 9.04 3.98 0.34
CA VAL A 34 10.31 3.84 1.07
C VAL A 34 11.47 4.51 0.31
N GLU A 35 11.53 4.36 -1.00
CA GLU A 35 12.55 5.01 -1.85
C GLU A 35 12.39 6.53 -1.81
N CYS A 36 11.17 7.06 -1.94
CA CYS A 36 10.91 8.50 -1.85
C CYS A 36 11.37 9.10 -0.51
N LEU A 37 11.12 8.42 0.61
CA LEU A 37 11.57 8.88 1.93
C LEU A 37 13.10 8.93 2.05
N LYS A 38 13.81 8.02 1.38
CA LYS A 38 15.28 8.00 1.37
C LYS A 38 15.86 9.10 0.48
N GLU A 39 15.27 9.32 -0.69
CA GLU A 39 15.78 10.29 -1.67
C GLU A 39 15.44 11.73 -1.31
N HIS A 40 14.31 11.96 -0.64
CA HIS A 40 13.76 13.29 -0.36
C HIS A 40 13.46 13.54 1.14
N PRO A 41 14.38 13.26 2.08
CA PRO A 41 14.10 13.20 3.53
C PRO A 41 13.73 14.55 4.18
N HIS A 42 13.85 15.67 3.46
CA HIS A 42 13.56 17.02 3.97
C HIS A 42 12.50 17.76 3.15
N GLU A 43 11.86 17.08 2.19
CA GLU A 43 10.70 17.65 1.52
C GLU A 43 9.49 17.65 2.44
N LYS A 44 8.67 18.69 2.38
CA LYS A 44 7.46 18.81 3.24
C LYS A 44 6.50 17.62 3.13
N CYS A 45 6.55 16.90 2.01
CA CYS A 45 5.74 15.71 1.78
C CYS A 45 6.34 14.44 2.41
N ALA A 46 7.63 14.46 2.81
CA ALA A 46 8.30 13.31 3.42
C ALA A 46 7.78 13.04 4.83
N ASP A 47 7.62 14.06 5.67
CA ASP A 47 7.04 13.90 7.01
C ASP A 47 5.62 13.32 6.93
N ALA A 48 4.80 13.86 6.03
CA ALA A 48 3.44 13.36 5.81
C ALA A 48 3.42 11.93 5.24
N LEU A 49 4.38 11.57 4.40
CA LEU A 49 4.50 10.20 3.88
C LEU A 49 4.95 9.24 4.98
N ASP A 50 5.92 9.64 5.81
CA ASP A 50 6.46 8.86 6.94
C ASP A 50 5.36 8.56 7.97
N ASP A 51 4.56 9.57 8.34
CA ASP A 51 3.38 9.42 9.20
C ASP A 51 2.39 8.36 8.66
N ASN A 52 2.26 8.28 7.33
CA ASN A 52 1.34 7.36 6.65
C ASN A 52 1.96 5.99 6.29
N MET A 53 3.27 5.80 6.47
CA MET A 53 3.93 4.53 6.13
C MET A 53 3.32 3.36 6.90
N CYS A 54 2.98 3.55 8.17
CA CYS A 54 2.34 2.51 8.98
C CYS A 54 1.01 2.01 8.39
N LEU A 55 0.23 2.90 7.76
CA LEU A 55 -1.02 2.55 7.09
C LEU A 55 -0.76 1.77 5.80
N LEU A 56 0.24 2.18 5.03
CA LEU A 56 0.64 1.49 3.80
C LEU A 56 1.11 0.06 4.11
N GLU A 57 1.96 -0.10 5.12
CA GLU A 57 2.42 -1.41 5.59
C GLU A 57 1.25 -2.28 6.07
N ALA A 58 0.30 -1.71 6.83
CA ALA A 58 -0.88 -2.45 7.28
C ALA A 58 -1.73 -2.95 6.10
N VAL A 59 -1.91 -2.15 5.05
CA VAL A 59 -2.65 -2.56 3.85
C VAL A 59 -1.90 -3.67 3.09
N VAL A 60 -0.57 -3.57 2.97
CA VAL A 60 0.23 -4.62 2.32
C VAL A 60 0.17 -5.93 3.12
N ALA A 61 0.34 -5.87 4.44
CA ALA A 61 0.29 -7.05 5.30
C ALA A 61 -1.09 -7.75 5.24
N GLU A 62 -2.18 -6.99 5.28
CA GLU A 62 -3.53 -7.52 5.14
C GLU A 62 -3.72 -8.19 3.77
N ALA A 63 -3.21 -7.58 2.68
CA ALA A 63 -3.30 -8.17 1.36
C ALA A 63 -2.48 -9.46 1.23
N GLU A 64 -1.30 -9.51 1.82
CA GLU A 64 -0.49 -10.73 1.88
C GLU A 64 -1.22 -11.84 2.64
N ALA A 65 -1.84 -11.53 3.78
CA ALA A 65 -2.63 -12.50 4.54
C ALA A 65 -3.89 -13.00 3.81
N LEU A 66 -4.55 -12.13 3.03
CA LEU A 66 -5.79 -12.46 2.32
C LEU A 66 -5.56 -13.16 0.96
N LEU A 67 -4.45 -12.85 0.27
CA LEU A 67 -4.24 -13.24 -1.13
C LEU A 67 -3.10 -14.25 -1.35
N GLN A 68 -2.23 -14.52 -0.36
CA GLN A 68 -1.29 -15.65 -0.40
C GLN A 68 -2.00 -16.99 -0.30
#